data_AF-A0A0B3XP61-F1
#
_entry.id   AF-A0A0B3XP61-F1
#
_cell.length_a   1.000
_cell.length_b   1.000
_cell.length_c   1.000
_cell.angle_alpha   90.00
_cell.angle_beta   90.00
_cell.angle_gamma   90.00
#
_symmetry.space_group_name_H-M   'P 1'
#
loop_
_entity.id
_entity.type
_entity.pdbx_description
1 polymer ?
#
loop_
_entity_poly.entity_id
_entity_poly.type
_entity_poly.pdbx_seq_one_letter_code
_entity_poly.pdbx_strand_id
1 'polypeptide(L)' 'KRFDNSQIARGNPFACTLVLFKQKAKGRHASNPDGTRKASKRSKVHAQGAKDPWLLATSLASHQRLSKQVVAIYRQRM' A
#
# COMPACT_ATOMS: atom_id res chain seq x y z
N LYS A 1 10.26 0.78 -2.88
CA LYS A 1 10.88 1.13 -4.18
C LYS A 1 10.33 2.49 -4.61
N ARG A 2 11.15 3.34 -5.21
CA ARG A 2 10.74 4.66 -5.71
C ARG A 2 10.99 4.72 -7.21
N PHE A 3 10.10 5.41 -7.93
CA PHE A 3 10.23 5.69 -9.35
C PHE A 3 10.03 7.20 -9.54
N ASP A 4 11.11 7.91 -9.82
CA ASP A 4 11.07 9.35 -10.07
C ASP A 4 10.61 9.60 -11.53
N ASN A 5 10.08 10.79 -11.82
CA ASN A 5 9.65 11.25 -13.16
C ASN A 5 8.68 10.30 -13.90
N SER A 6 7.82 9.59 -13.16
CA SER A 6 6.79 8.72 -13.74
C SER A 6 5.64 9.56 -14.30
N GLN A 7 5.14 9.19 -15.48
CA GLN A 7 4.00 9.86 -16.10
C GLN A 7 2.71 9.10 -15.76
N ILE A 8 1.71 9.80 -15.22
CA ILE A 8 0.40 9.21 -14.91
C ILE A 8 -0.74 9.94 -15.62
N ALA A 9 -1.84 9.22 -15.84
CA ALA A 9 -2.98 9.57 -16.70
C ALA A 9 -2.74 9.35 -18.21
N ARG A 10 -3.77 8.89 -18.93
CA ARG A 10 -3.71 8.61 -20.38
C ARG A 10 -3.90 9.86 -21.24
N GLY A 11 -4.84 10.74 -20.88
CA GLY A 11 -5.23 11.89 -21.71
C GLY A 11 -4.35 13.12 -21.52
N ASN A 12 -3.93 13.40 -20.28
CA ASN A 12 -3.01 14.49 -19.97
C ASN A 12 -1.96 13.97 -18.99
N PRO A 13 -0.91 13.31 -19.49
CA PRO A 13 0.13 12.76 -18.65
C PRO A 13 0.83 13.86 -17.86
N PHE A 14 1.07 13.63 -16.57
CA PHE A 14 1.89 14.52 -15.76
C PHE A 14 2.96 13.76 -14.98
N ALA A 15 4.09 14.43 -14.80
CA ALA A 15 5.23 13.89 -14.07
C ALA A 15 4.91 13.85 -12.58
N CYS A 16 5.14 12.70 -11.96
CA CYS A 16 5.06 12.51 -10.52
C CYS A 16 6.08 11.47 -10.05
N THR A 17 6.22 11.35 -8.74
CA THR A 17 7.01 10.28 -8.14
C THR A 17 6.08 9.16 -7.67
N LEU A 18 6.38 7.92 -8.05
CA LEU A 18 5.68 6.74 -7.56
C LEU A 18 6.48 6.07 -6.44
N VAL A 19 5.79 5.73 -5.35
CA VAL A 19 6.34 5.03 -4.20
C VAL A 19 5.61 3.70 -4.03
N LEU A 20 6.33 2.60 -4.27
CA LEU A 20 5.86 1.26 -3.99
C LEU A 20 6.29 0.85 -2.58
N PHE A 21 5.31 0.63 -1.72
CA PHE A 21 5.48 0.28 -0.32
C PHE A 21 4.74 -1.01 0.03
N LYS A 22 5.48 -2.00 0.56
CA LYS A 22 4.89 -3.21 1.13
C LYS A 22 5.11 -3.21 2.64
N GLN A 23 4.04 -3.23 3.41
CA GLN A 23 4.14 -3.29 4.87
C GLN A 23 4.59 -4.69 5.32
N LYS A 24 5.33 -4.76 6.43
CA LYS A 24 5.62 -6.01 7.11
C LYS A 24 4.29 -6.70 7.50
N ALA A 25 4.22 -8.01 7.26
CA ALA A 25 3.08 -8.81 7.67
C ALA A 25 2.92 -8.74 9.19
N LYS A 26 1.72 -8.38 9.66
CA LYS A 26 1.39 -8.31 11.09
C LYS A 26 0.78 -9.61 11.63
N GLY A 27 0.69 -10.67 10.82
CA GLY A 27 0.11 -11.95 11.21
C GLY A 27 -1.38 -11.92 11.55
N ARG A 28 -2.10 -10.86 11.18
CA ARG A 28 -3.52 -10.70 11.48
C ARG A 28 -4.34 -11.71 10.66
N HIS A 29 -4.96 -12.65 11.34
CA HIS A 29 -5.92 -13.59 10.78
C HIS A 29 -7.18 -13.58 11.65
N ALA A 30 -8.34 -13.76 11.02
CA ALA A 30 -9.57 -13.94 11.77
C ALA A 30 -9.62 -15.38 12.31
N SER A 31 -9.88 -15.51 13.61
CA SER A 31 -10.05 -16.81 14.27
C SER A 31 -11.52 -17.05 14.62
N ASN A 32 -11.89 -18.31 14.67
CA ASN A 32 -13.15 -18.80 15.23
C ASN A 32 -13.05 -18.83 16.78
N PRO A 33 -14.17 -18.97 17.49
CA PRO A 33 -14.18 -19.10 18.95
C PRO A 33 -13.35 -20.28 19.48
N ASP A 34 -13.20 -21.35 18.70
CA ASP A 34 -12.37 -22.53 18.99
C ASP A 34 -10.86 -22.29 18.73
N GLY A 35 -10.46 -21.08 18.35
CA GLY A 35 -9.07 -20.72 18.04
C GLY A 35 -8.60 -21.12 16.64
N THR A 36 -9.40 -21.86 15.86
CA THR A 36 -9.06 -22.21 14.49
C THR A 36 -9.14 -21.00 13.56
N ARG A 37 -8.42 -21.05 12.43
CA ARG A 37 -8.47 -19.96 11.44
C ARG A 37 -9.79 -19.99 10.67
N LYS A 38 -10.44 -18.83 10.51
CA LYS A 38 -11.63 -18.71 9.66
C LYS A 38 -11.29 -19.07 8.21
N ALA A 39 -11.95 -20.10 7.68
CA ALA A 39 -11.71 -20.62 6.34
C ALA A 39 -12.74 -20.16 5.28
N SER A 40 -13.68 -19.29 5.65
CA SER A 40 -14.69 -18.77 4.72
C SER A 40 -14.04 -18.03 3.53
N LYS A 41 -14.70 -18.05 2.37
CA LYS A 41 -14.23 -17.36 1.16
C LYS A 41 -13.89 -15.89 1.44
N ARG A 42 -14.76 -15.18 2.16
CA ARG A 42 -14.57 -13.79 2.58
C ARG A 42 -13.31 -13.60 3.44
N SER A 43 -13.09 -14.48 4.42
CA SER A 43 -11.88 -14.45 5.27
C SER A 43 -10.61 -14.60 4.43
N LYS A 44 -10.60 -15.56 3.51
CA LYS A 44 -9.45 -15.82 2.62
C LYS A 44 -9.15 -14.64 1.69
N VAL A 45 -10.18 -14.04 1.07
CA VAL A 45 -10.03 -12.86 0.20
C VAL A 45 -9.43 -11.68 0.97
N HIS A 46 -9.96 -11.37 2.16
CA HIS A 46 -9.43 -10.28 2.99
C HIS A 46 -7.99 -10.55 3.46
N ALA A 47 -7.69 -11.78 3.84
CA ALA A 47 -6.33 -12.17 4.23
C ALA A 47 -5.33 -12.08 3.07
N GLN A 48 -5.80 -12.28 1.83
CA GLN A 48 -4.97 -12.11 0.65
C GLN A 48 -4.72 -10.62 0.35
N GLY A 49 -5.75 -9.77 0.36
CA GLY A 49 -5.62 -8.32 0.14
C GLY A 49 -4.72 -7.62 1.16
N ALA A 50 -4.62 -8.16 2.38
CA ALA A 50 -3.69 -7.66 3.40
C ALA A 50 -2.20 -7.78 3.00
N LYS A 51 -1.86 -8.55 1.96
CA LYS A 51 -0.49 -8.74 1.46
C LYS A 51 -0.14 -7.80 0.30
N ASP A 52 -1.13 -7.09 -0.25
CA ASP A 52 -0.94 -6.29 -1.45
C ASP A 52 -0.13 -5.02 -1.13
N PRO A 53 0.86 -4.67 -1.97
CA PRO A 53 1.63 -3.45 -1.77
C PRO A 53 0.80 -2.22 -2.13
N TRP A 54 1.07 -1.10 -1.47
CA TRP A 54 0.55 0.21 -1.87
C TRP A 54 1.44 0.82 -2.94
N LEU A 55 0.83 1.30 -4.02
CA LEU A 55 1.46 2.17 -5.00
C LEU A 55 0.89 3.58 -4.81
N LEU A 56 1.74 4.50 -4.34
CA LEU A 56 1.36 5.87 -4.03
C LEU A 56 1.98 6.83 -5.04
N ALA A 57 1.18 7.73 -5.60
CA ALA A 57 1.66 8.83 -6.44
C ALA A 57 1.77 10.11 -5.62
N THR A 58 2.84 10.89 -5.84
CA THR A 58 3.05 12.16 -5.15
C THR A 58 3.67 13.21 -6.07
N SER A 59 3.23 14.46 -5.90
CA SER A 59 3.82 15.66 -6.51
C SER A 59 4.86 16.35 -5.62
N LEU A 60 5.14 15.80 -4.43
CA LEU A 60 6.11 16.37 -3.50
C LEU A 60 7.53 16.34 -4.08
N ALA A 61 8.32 17.35 -3.73
CA ALA A 61 9.71 17.47 -4.17
C ALA A 61 10.56 16.24 -3.75
N SER A 62 11.37 15.75 -4.68
CA SER A 62 12.21 14.56 -4.45
C SER A 62 13.33 14.87 -3.46
N HIS A 63 13.42 14.05 -2.42
CA HIS A 63 14.47 14.09 -1.42
C HIS A 63 14.63 12.71 -0.76
N GLN A 64 15.69 12.52 0.01
CA GLN A 64 16.09 11.21 0.54
C GLN A 64 15.01 10.51 1.39
N ARG A 65 14.19 11.30 2.13
CA ARG A 65 13.16 10.78 3.04
C ARG A 65 11.75 10.73 2.44
N LEU A 66 11.60 11.08 1.16
CA LEU A 66 10.29 11.24 0.51
C LEU A 66 9.41 9.99 0.65
N SER A 67 9.95 8.80 0.39
CA SER A 67 9.16 7.57 0.46
C SER A 67 8.58 7.30 1.85
N LYS A 68 9.33 7.61 2.92
CA LYS A 68 8.85 7.45 4.30
C LYS A 68 7.78 8.49 4.62
N GLN A 69 7.99 9.73 4.21
CA GLN A 69 7.04 10.83 4.41
C GLN A 69 5.70 10.56 3.71
N VAL A 70 5.72 10.16 2.44
CA VAL A 70 4.51 9.86 1.66
C VAL A 70 3.70 8.74 2.31
N VAL A 71 4.37 7.67 2.74
CA VAL A 71 3.70 6.55 3.44
C VAL A 71 3.14 7.01 4.79
N ALA A 72 3.83 7.88 5.53
CA ALA A 72 3.34 8.41 6.80
C ALA A 72 2.09 9.29 6.62
N ILE A 73 2.07 10.16 5.62
CA ILE A 73 0.91 10.98 5.25
C ILE A 73 -0.25 10.07 4.84
N TYR A 74 -0.01 9.11 3.94
CA TYR A 74 -1.06 8.22 3.45
C TYR A 74 -1.70 7.38 4.57
N ARG A 75 -0.92 6.99 5.58
CA ARG A 75 -1.43 6.28 6.77
C ARG A 75 -2.42 7.10 7.59
N GLN A 76 -2.42 8.42 7.51
CA GLN A 76 -3.39 9.26 8.23
C GLN A 76 -4.77 9.26 7.56
N ARG A 77 -4.88 8.78 6.31
CA ARG A 77 -6.14 8.67 5.57
C ARG A 77 -6.92 7.37 5.86
N MET A 78 -6.28 6.36 6.45
CA MET A 78 -6.78 4.98 6.58
C MET A 78 -6.99 4.61 8.04
#